data_AF-A0A6A3CH98-F1
#
_entry.id   AF-A0A6A3CH98-F1
#
_cell.length_a   1.000
_cell.length_b   1.000
_cell.length_c   1.000
_cell.angle_alpha   90.00
_cell.angle_beta   90.00
_cell.angle_gamma   90.00
#
_symmetry.space_group_name_H-M   'P 1'
#
loop_
_entity.id
_entity.type
_entity.pdbx_description
1 polymer ?
#
loop_
_entity_poly.entity_id
_entity_poly.type
_entity_poly.pdbx_seq_one_letter_code
_entity_poly.pdbx_strand_id
1 'polypeptide(L)'
;MEEKTIAMELAISAVDELVKMCRSNEPLWVRSNENGKELLYPQEHAKVFHWPLNLKQRSSEFRTEASRDSAVVIMNSITLIDAFLDANKWTELFPSIVARAKTIQVISPGLSGTNGCLQLMYAELQVLSIGAY
;
A
#
# COMPACT_ATOMS: atom_id res chain seq x y z
N MET A 1 -14.50 4.85 -19.74
CA MET A 1 -13.25 5.57 -20.11
C MET A 1 -12.82 6.48 -18.98
N GLU A 2 -13.71 7.31 -18.45
CA GLU A 2 -13.44 8.21 -17.32
C GLU A 2 -12.95 7.50 -16.05
N GLU A 3 -13.61 6.43 -15.61
CA GLU A 3 -13.18 5.65 -14.42
C GLU A 3 -11.76 5.09 -14.55
N LYS A 4 -11.38 4.62 -15.74
CA LYS A 4 -10.03 4.10 -16.01
C LYS A 4 -8.99 5.21 -15.93
N THR A 5 -9.30 6.40 -16.44
CA THR A 5 -8.42 7.57 -16.34
C THR A 5 -8.26 7.99 -14.88
N ILE A 6 -9.35 8.09 -14.13
CA ILE A 6 -9.33 8.40 -12.69
C ILE A 6 -8.50 7.38 -11.92
N ALA A 7 -8.72 6.07 -12.15
CA ALA A 7 -7.94 5.01 -11.51
C ALA A 7 -6.44 5.13 -11.82
N MET A 8 -6.08 5.52 -13.04
CA MET A 8 -4.68 5.72 -13.44
C MET A 8 -4.06 6.94 -12.74
N GLU A 9 -4.77 8.07 -12.69
CA GLU A 9 -4.31 9.28 -11.99
C GLU A 9 -4.12 9.03 -10.49
N LEU A 10 -5.05 8.30 -9.88
CA LEU A 10 -4.95 7.86 -8.48
C LEU A 10 -3.75 6.93 -8.27
N ALA A 11 -3.52 5.95 -9.17
CA ALA A 11 -2.39 5.04 -9.06
C ALA A 11 -1.04 5.76 -9.18
N ILE A 12 -0.91 6.71 -10.12
CA ILE A 12 0.30 7.54 -10.27
C ILE A 12 0.55 8.35 -9.00
N SER A 13 -0.50 8.98 -8.46
CA SER A 13 -0.40 9.81 -7.24
C SER A 13 -0.03 8.96 -6.02
N ALA A 14 -0.62 7.77 -5.88
CA ALA A 14 -0.31 6.83 -4.81
C ALA A 14 1.14 6.34 -4.85
N VAL A 15 1.68 6.06 -6.05
CA VAL A 15 3.07 5.65 -6.23
C VAL A 15 4.04 6.80 -5.91
N ASP A 16 3.75 8.02 -6.36
CA ASP A 16 4.56 9.20 -6.01
C ASP A 16 4.59 9.44 -4.50
N GLU A 17 3.43 9.34 -3.85
CA GLU A 17 3.30 9.41 -2.39
C GLU A 17 4.15 8.33 -1.71
N LEU A 18 4.02 7.06 -2.11
CA LEU A 18 4.78 5.94 -1.55
C LEU A 18 6.30 6.15 -1.72
N VAL A 19 6.76 6.56 -2.90
CA VAL A 19 8.19 6.82 -3.16
C VAL A 19 8.73 7.94 -2.28
N LYS A 20 7.95 9.02 -2.11
CA LYS A 20 8.32 10.14 -1.24
C LYS A 20 8.34 9.75 0.23
N MET A 21 7.36 8.96 0.68
CA MET A 21 7.33 8.38 2.03
C MET A 21 8.55 7.49 2.30
N CYS A 22 8.93 6.63 1.36
CA CYS A 22 10.11 5.75 1.48
C CYS A 22 11.43 6.52 1.59
N ARG A 23 11.54 7.70 0.97
CA ARG A 23 12.77 8.53 0.96
C ARG A 23 12.84 9.53 2.10
N SER A 24 11.77 9.70 2.85
CA SER A 24 11.66 10.65 3.96
C SER A 24 12.06 9.99 5.29
N ASN A 25 12.41 10.77 6.30
CA ASN A 25 12.69 10.32 7.68
C ASN A 25 11.92 11.21 8.66
N GLU A 26 12.50 11.59 9.79
CA GLU A 26 11.94 12.63 10.65
C GLU A 26 11.75 13.94 9.87
N PRO A 27 10.67 14.71 10.11
CA PRO A 27 9.65 14.49 11.13
C PRO A 27 8.46 13.60 10.67
N LEU A 28 8.48 13.10 9.43
CA LEU A 28 7.39 12.28 8.88
C LEU A 28 7.30 10.92 9.58
N TRP A 29 8.44 10.28 9.79
CA TRP A 29 8.57 9.01 10.49
C TRP A 29 9.18 9.24 11.87
N VAL A 30 8.46 8.85 12.92
CA VAL A 30 8.90 8.98 14.30
C VAL A 30 9.15 7.59 14.86
N ARG A 31 10.33 7.40 15.47
CA ARG A 31 10.68 6.13 16.10
C ARG A 31 10.00 6.01 17.46
N SER A 32 9.25 4.92 17.66
CA SER A 32 8.65 4.60 18.96
C SER A 32 9.71 4.11 19.94
N ASN A 33 9.70 4.65 21.16
CA ASN A 33 10.60 4.26 22.25
C ASN A 33 10.32 2.85 22.78
N GLU A 34 9.09 2.34 22.62
CA GLU A 34 8.65 1.08 23.24
C GLU A 34 9.07 -0.15 22.45
N ASN A 35 8.99 -0.06 21.11
CA ASN A 35 9.17 -1.21 20.22
C ASN A 35 10.13 -0.93 19.06
N GLY A 36 10.75 0.26 19.03
CA GLY A 36 11.71 0.65 18.01
C GLY A 36 11.12 0.83 16.61
N LYS A 37 9.80 0.63 16.43
CA LYS A 37 9.10 0.75 15.15
C LYS A 37 8.99 2.21 14.73
N GLU A 38 9.10 2.47 13.44
CA GLU A 38 8.84 3.79 12.88
C GLU A 38 7.35 3.92 12.56
N LEU A 39 6.74 4.96 13.11
CA LEU A 39 5.33 5.28 12.93
C LEU A 39 5.20 6.60 12.17
N LEU A 40 4.20 6.67 11.29
CA LEU A 40 3.88 7.88 10.55
C LEU A 40 3.30 8.93 11.50
N TYR A 41 3.81 10.17 11.42
CA TYR A 41 3.23 11.30 12.12
C TYR A 41 2.14 11.97 11.27
N PRO A 42 0.85 11.86 11.64
CA PRO A 42 -0.24 12.25 10.74
C PRO A 42 -0.27 13.73 10.37
N GLN A 43 0.21 14.60 11.28
CA GLN A 43 0.22 16.05 11.01
C GLN A 43 1.27 16.44 9.97
N GLU A 44 2.44 15.79 9.97
CA GLU A 44 3.46 16.01 8.94
C GLU A 44 3.03 15.38 7.62
N HIS A 45 2.37 14.21 7.66
CA HIS A 45 1.78 13.60 6.47
C HIS A 45 0.77 14.55 5.80
N ALA A 46 -0.17 15.12 6.55
CA ALA A 46 -1.20 16.01 6.03
C ALA A 46 -0.66 17.33 5.42
N LYS A 47 0.54 17.78 5.83
CA LYS A 47 1.22 18.95 5.24
C LYS A 47 1.90 18.64 3.92
N VAL A 48 2.40 17.41 3.79
CA VAL A 48 3.30 16.99 2.70
C VAL A 48 2.54 16.33 1.56
N PHE A 49 1.41 15.70 1.86
CA PHE A 49 0.60 14.92 0.93
C PHE A 49 -0.80 15.52 0.80
N HIS A 50 -1.12 15.97 -0.41
CA HIS A 50 -2.43 16.47 -0.76
C HIS A 50 -3.01 15.53 -1.81
N TRP A 51 -3.95 14.69 -1.40
CA TRP A 51 -4.58 13.78 -2.35
C TRP A 51 -5.31 14.57 -3.44
N PRO A 52 -5.08 14.27 -4.73
CA PRO A 52 -5.83 14.90 -5.81
C PRO A 52 -7.28 14.44 -5.74
N LEU A 53 -8.20 15.35 -6.06
CA LEU A 53 -9.66 15.20 -5.96
C LEU A 53 -10.20 15.51 -4.55
N ASN A 54 -11.43 16.03 -4.49
CA ASN A 54 -12.18 16.36 -3.27
C ASN A 54 -12.50 15.15 -2.36
N LEU A 55 -11.74 14.06 -2.45
CA LEU A 55 -11.75 12.92 -1.51
C LEU A 55 -11.44 13.34 -0.07
N LYS A 56 -10.83 14.52 0.15
CA LYS A 56 -10.78 15.19 1.46
C LYS A 56 -12.14 15.30 2.14
N GLN A 57 -13.25 15.34 1.39
CA GLN A 57 -14.59 15.39 2.00
C GLN A 57 -14.97 14.08 2.73
N ARG A 58 -14.28 12.96 2.45
CA ARG A 58 -14.44 11.69 3.19
C ARG A 58 -13.37 11.48 4.27
N SER A 59 -12.32 12.31 4.33
CA SER A 59 -11.20 12.08 5.24
C SER A 59 -11.52 12.34 6.71
N SER A 60 -12.68 12.91 7.07
CA SER A 60 -13.06 13.01 8.49
C SER A 60 -13.51 11.66 9.08
N GLU A 61 -13.88 10.69 8.23
CA GLU A 61 -14.36 9.37 8.67
C GLU A 61 -13.24 8.33 8.77
N PHE A 62 -12.06 8.62 8.21
CA PHE A 62 -10.94 7.67 8.14
C PHE A 62 -9.73 8.20 8.89
N ARG A 63 -9.11 7.32 9.70
CA ARG A 63 -7.84 7.59 10.36
C ARG A 63 -6.69 7.14 9.46
N THR A 64 -5.77 8.05 9.16
CA THR A 64 -4.51 7.70 8.50
C THR A 64 -3.52 7.16 9.53
N GLU A 65 -3.05 5.93 9.32
CA GLU A 65 -1.97 5.32 10.08
C GLU A 65 -1.02 4.57 9.14
N ALA A 66 0.27 4.55 9.48
CA ALA A 66 1.25 3.73 8.78
C ALA A 66 2.43 3.42 9.71
N SER A 67 3.09 2.31 9.43
CA SER A 67 4.35 1.92 10.05
C SER A 67 5.37 1.54 8.97
N ARG A 68 6.64 1.66 9.28
CA ARG A 68 7.75 1.34 8.38
C ARG A 68 8.72 0.39 9.05
N ASP A 69 9.18 -0.58 8.26
CA ASP A 69 10.22 -1.53 8.64
C ASP A 69 11.09 -1.86 7.42
N SER A 70 12.28 -2.43 7.63
CA SER A 70 13.21 -2.80 6.58
C SER A 70 13.95 -4.08 6.94
N ALA A 71 13.92 -5.07 6.04
CA ALA A 71 14.58 -6.35 6.22
C ALA A 71 15.27 -6.79 4.92
N VAL A 72 16.33 -7.59 5.06
CA VAL A 72 16.97 -8.25 3.92
C VAL A 72 16.18 -9.50 3.57
N VAL A 73 15.84 -9.65 2.28
CA VAL A 73 15.13 -10.82 1.76
C VAL A 73 16.02 -11.59 0.79
N ILE A 74 15.98 -12.92 0.86
CA ILE A 74 16.71 -13.80 -0.06
C ILE A 74 15.86 -14.03 -1.31
N MET A 75 15.55 -12.93 -2.02
CA MET A 75 14.74 -12.93 -3.23
C MET A 75 15.11 -11.70 -4.07
N ASN A 76 15.12 -11.82 -5.39
CA ASN A 76 15.33 -10.65 -6.24
C ASN A 76 14.07 -9.74 -6.25
N SER A 77 14.26 -8.46 -6.56
CA SER A 77 13.18 -7.47 -6.49
C SER A 77 12.05 -7.73 -7.48
N ILE A 78 12.35 -8.25 -8.67
CA ILE A 78 11.34 -8.53 -9.70
C ILE A 78 10.39 -9.63 -9.23
N THR A 79 10.94 -10.74 -8.73
CA THR A 79 10.15 -11.86 -8.21
C THR A 79 9.31 -11.45 -7.00
N LEU A 80 9.84 -10.60 -6.12
CA LEU A 80 9.09 -10.09 -4.98
C LEU A 80 7.91 -9.19 -5.41
N ILE A 81 8.11 -8.31 -6.39
CA ILE A 81 7.04 -7.46 -6.93
C ILE A 81 5.98 -8.30 -7.64
N ASP A 82 6.40 -9.27 -8.47
CA ASP A 82 5.48 -10.19 -9.14
C ASP A 82 4.62 -10.98 -8.14
N ALA A 83 5.19 -11.32 -6.98
CA ALA A 83 4.47 -11.99 -5.90
C ALA A 83 3.36 -11.13 -5.28
N PHE A 84 3.56 -9.81 -5.15
CA PHE A 84 2.51 -8.92 -4.65
C PHE A 84 1.38 -8.69 -5.66
N LEU A 85 1.68 -8.76 -6.96
CA LEU A 85 0.73 -8.48 -8.03
C LEU A 85 0.03 -9.74 -8.58
N ASP A 86 0.47 -10.93 -8.17
CA ASP A 86 -0.19 -12.19 -8.49
C ASP A 86 -1.00 -12.67 -7.28
N ALA A 87 -2.33 -12.73 -7.42
CA ALA A 87 -3.22 -13.08 -6.32
C ALA A 87 -2.88 -14.43 -5.66
N ASN A 88 -2.46 -15.43 -6.44
CA ASN A 88 -2.14 -16.75 -5.89
C ASN A 88 -0.84 -16.69 -5.10
N LYS A 89 0.20 -16.07 -5.67
CA LYS A 89 1.49 -15.92 -4.98
C LYS A 89 1.37 -15.06 -3.73
N TRP A 90 0.55 -14.02 -3.77
CA TRP A 90 0.32 -13.14 -2.63
C TRP A 90 -0.29 -13.92 -1.45
N THR A 91 -1.29 -14.79 -1.71
CA THR A 91 -1.85 -15.68 -0.68
C THR A 91 -0.87 -16.73 -0.18
N GLU A 92 -0.05 -17.31 -1.06
CA GLU A 92 0.93 -18.34 -0.70
C GLU A 92 2.08 -17.79 0.16
N LEU A 93 2.54 -16.58 -0.14
CA LEU A 93 3.69 -15.95 0.55
C LEU A 93 3.30 -15.25 1.86
N PHE A 94 2.06 -14.77 1.97
CA PHE A 94 1.59 -14.02 3.14
C PHE A 94 0.32 -14.60 3.76
N PRO A 95 0.27 -15.91 4.09
CA PRO A 95 -0.97 -16.57 4.53
C PRO A 95 -1.48 -16.07 5.89
N SER A 96 -0.62 -15.47 6.72
CA SER A 96 -1.01 -14.86 7.99
C SER A 96 -1.65 -13.48 7.84
N ILE A 97 -1.58 -12.89 6.65
CA ILE A 97 -2.10 -11.54 6.35
C ILE A 97 -3.23 -11.64 5.32
N VAL A 98 -3.05 -12.45 4.28
CA VAL A 98 -3.97 -12.58 3.15
C VAL A 98 -4.64 -13.95 3.21
N ALA A 99 -5.93 -13.96 3.56
CA ALA A 99 -6.73 -15.18 3.61
C ALA A 99 -7.08 -15.67 2.20
N ARG A 100 -7.55 -14.76 1.35
CA ARG A 100 -7.95 -15.02 -0.04
C ARG A 100 -7.64 -13.79 -0.89
N ALA A 101 -7.25 -14.00 -2.14
CA ALA A 101 -7.12 -12.94 -3.11
C ALA A 101 -7.61 -13.40 -4.49
N LYS A 102 -8.07 -12.46 -5.31
CA LYS A 102 -8.47 -12.71 -6.69
C LYS A 102 -8.29 -11.46 -7.54
N THR A 103 -7.60 -11.58 -8.66
CA THR A 103 -7.61 -10.53 -9.70
C THR A 103 -8.97 -10.53 -10.40
N ILE A 104 -9.70 -9.42 -10.28
CA ILE A 104 -11.02 -9.24 -10.92
C ILE A 104 -10.83 -8.80 -12.37
N GLN A 105 -9.95 -7.80 -12.60
CA GLN A 105 -9.79 -7.19 -13.91
C GLN A 105 -8.39 -6.59 -14.07
N VAL A 106 -7.84 -6.67 -15.28
CA VAL A 106 -6.68 -5.87 -15.70
C VAL A 106 -7.21 -4.56 -16.31
N ILE A 107 -7.02 -3.45 -15.61
CA ILE A 107 -7.46 -2.10 -16.04
C ILE A 107 -6.52 -1.55 -17.12
N SER A 108 -5.21 -1.74 -16.92
CA SER A 108 -4.17 -1.41 -17.89
C SER A 108 -3.11 -2.50 -17.95
N PRO A 109 -2.83 -3.08 -19.13
CA PRO A 109 -1.74 -4.04 -19.26
C PRO A 109 -0.39 -3.35 -19.05
N GLY A 110 0.53 -4.08 -18.42
CA GLY A 110 1.94 -3.66 -18.31
C GLY A 110 2.71 -3.88 -19.61
N LEU A 111 3.94 -3.36 -19.67
CA LEU A 111 4.83 -3.56 -20.82
C LEU A 111 5.39 -4.99 -20.88
N SER A 112 5.56 -5.63 -19.72
CA SER A 112 6.02 -7.01 -19.60
C SER A 112 5.53 -7.61 -18.29
N GLY A 113 4.66 -8.61 -18.36
CA GLY A 113 4.07 -9.24 -17.18
C GLY A 113 3.32 -8.24 -16.30
N THR A 114 3.60 -8.26 -14.99
CA THR A 114 2.97 -7.36 -14.01
C THR A 114 3.59 -5.96 -13.99
N ASN A 115 4.74 -5.75 -14.66
CA ASN A 115 5.47 -4.49 -14.62
C ASN A 115 4.68 -3.35 -15.31
N GLY A 116 4.29 -2.36 -14.52
CA GLY A 116 3.46 -1.23 -14.96
C GLY A 116 1.99 -1.60 -15.19
N CYS A 117 1.55 -2.78 -14.73
CA CYS A 117 0.16 -3.21 -14.84
C CYS A 117 -0.70 -2.56 -13.75
N LEU A 118 -1.88 -2.07 -14.13
CA LEU A 118 -2.92 -1.62 -13.19
C LEU A 118 -4.02 -2.67 -13.15
N GLN A 119 -4.24 -3.25 -11.96
CA GLN A 119 -5.21 -4.33 -11.75
C GLN A 119 -6.20 -3.99 -10.65
N LEU A 120 -7.44 -4.45 -10.82
CA LEU A 120 -8.44 -4.50 -9.76
C LEU A 120 -8.36 -5.87 -9.10
N MET A 121 -8.03 -5.89 -7.82
CA MET A 121 -7.93 -7.11 -7.01
C MET A 121 -8.92 -7.06 -5.86
N TYR A 122 -9.49 -8.22 -5.55
CA TYR A 122 -10.20 -8.49 -4.31
C TYR A 122 -9.27 -9.20 -3.34
N ALA A 123 -9.31 -8.83 -2.06
CA ALA A 123 -8.57 -9.51 -1.01
C ALA A 123 -9.41 -9.59 0.28
N GLU A 124 -9.33 -10.75 0.93
CA GLU A 124 -9.77 -10.95 2.32
C GLU A 124 -8.51 -10.98 3.18
N LEU A 125 -8.43 -10.09 4.16
CA LEU A 125 -7.27 -9.96 5.05
C LEU A 125 -7.60 -10.55 6.42
N GLN A 126 -6.60 -11.21 7.01
CA GLN A 126 -6.64 -11.68 8.39
C GLN A 126 -6.48 -10.48 9.33
N VAL A 127 -7.41 -10.33 10.28
CA VAL A 127 -7.30 -9.34 11.35
C VAL A 127 -7.13 -10.07 12.66
N LEU A 128 -6.00 -9.83 13.32
CA LEU A 128 -5.80 -10.28 14.69
C LEU A 128 -6.63 -9.38 15.60
N SER A 129 -7.73 -9.89 16.15
CA SER A 129 -8.37 -9.25 17.29
C SER A 129 -7.63 -9.69 18.56
N ILE A 130 -7.21 -8.71 19.36
CA ILE A 130 -6.90 -8.99 20.76
C ILE A 130 -8.22 -9.40 21.40
N GLY A 131 -8.31 -10.64 21.86
CA GLY A 131 -9.46 -11.11 22.62
C GLY A 131 -9.61 -10.24 23.86
N ALA A 132 -10.74 -9.53 23.95
CA ALA A 132 -11.15 -8.91 25.19
C ALA A 132 -11.46 -10.02 26.21
N TYR A 133 -10.56 -10.19 27.18
CA TYR A 133 -10.81 -10.93 28.41
C TYR A 133 -10.95 -9.94 29.55
#